data_AF-A0A2R6K3H8-F1
#
_entry.id   AF-A0A2R6K3H8-F1
#
_cell.length_a   1.000
_cell.length_b   1.000
_cell.length_c   1.000
_cell.angle_alpha   90.00
_cell.angle_beta   90.00
_cell.angle_gamma   90.00
#
_symmetry.space_group_name_H-M   'P 1'
#
loop_
_entity.id
_entity.type
_entity.pdbx_description
1 polymer ?
#
loop_
_entity_poly.entity_id
_entity_poly.type
_entity_poly.pdbx_seq_one_letter_code
_entity_poly.pdbx_strand_id
1 'polypeptide(L)'
;GFGLVFVGIGLAASAVFDSETQVTTGIISAYVLFRGLWPVMQWGGLYLTRPDGEQGVRPYPEWYFYLGRFDPMNAYLKGVNVLFNDDGQFPLLTNPRGPEINYFAVTEWYALFALALWLVVVPVVGYLVFVKKDVL
;
A
#
# COMPACT_ATOMS: atom_id res chain seq x y z
N GLY A 1 -9.47 3.73 -23.39
CA GLY A 1 -10.47 2.81 -22.82
C GLY A 1 -9.77 1.86 -21.86
N PHE A 2 -10.12 1.92 -20.57
CA PHE A 2 -9.38 1.30 -19.46
C PHE A 2 -9.67 -0.20 -19.24
N GLY A 3 -10.59 -0.79 -20.01
CA GLY A 3 -10.91 -2.22 -19.90
C GLY A 3 -9.73 -3.13 -20.26
N LEU A 4 -8.85 -2.73 -21.18
CA LEU A 4 -7.75 -3.57 -21.66
C LEU A 4 -6.66 -3.82 -20.60
N VAL A 5 -6.40 -2.87 -19.70
CA VAL A 5 -5.36 -3.03 -18.66
C VAL A 5 -5.86 -3.95 -17.54
N PHE A 6 -7.10 -3.79 -17.09
CA PHE A 6 -7.72 -4.68 -16.10
C PHE A 6 -7.92 -6.09 -16.65
N VAL A 7 -8.24 -6.24 -17.94
CA VAL A 7 -8.30 -7.54 -18.62
C VAL A 7 -6.91 -8.18 -18.72
N GLY A 8 -5.86 -7.41 -18.99
CA GLY A 8 -4.48 -7.91 -19.03
C GLY A 8 -3.98 -8.41 -17.66
N ILE A 9 -4.28 -7.69 -16.58
CA ILE A 9 -3.95 -8.10 -15.21
C ILE A 9 -4.76 -9.34 -14.81
N GLY A 10 -6.05 -9.41 -15.19
CA GLY A 10 -6.91 -10.56 -14.93
C GLY A 10 -6.45 -11.83 -15.65
N LEU A 11 -6.02 -11.72 -16.91
CA LEU A 11 -5.47 -12.83 -17.71
C LEU A 11 -4.11 -13.32 -17.20
N ALA A 12 -3.25 -12.40 -16.74
CA ALA A 12 -1.97 -12.75 -16.15
C ALA A 12 -2.15 -13.44 -14.79
N ALA A 13 -3.13 -13.01 -13.99
CA ALA A 13 -3.48 -13.65 -12.73
C ALA A 13 -4.12 -15.05 -12.95
N SER A 14 -4.96 -15.24 -13.97
CA SER A 14 -5.58 -16.54 -14.23
C SER A 14 -4.61 -17.60 -14.74
N ALA A 15 -3.47 -17.19 -15.29
CA ALA A 15 -2.44 -18.09 -15.81
C ALA A 15 -1.48 -18.64 -14.74
N VAL A 16 -1.50 -18.10 -13.52
CA VAL A 16 -0.48 -18.38 -12.48
C VAL A 16 -0.99 -19.32 -11.38
N PHE A 17 -2.29 -19.61 -11.31
CA PHE A 17 -2.86 -20.33 -10.17
C PHE A 17 -3.73 -21.51 -10.59
N ASP A 18 -3.40 -22.70 -10.07
CA ASP A 18 -4.02 -23.98 -10.39
C ASP A 18 -5.46 -24.17 -9.86
N SER A 19 -6.01 -23.23 -9.07
CA SER A 19 -7.44 -23.20 -8.74
C SER A 19 -7.96 -21.80 -8.40
N GLU A 20 -9.15 -21.47 -8.91
CA GLU A 20 -9.85 -20.19 -8.72
C GLU A 20 -10.05 -19.82 -7.25
N THR A 21 -10.27 -20.81 -6.38
CA THR A 21 -10.41 -20.62 -4.93
C THR A 21 -9.14 -20.06 -4.29
N GLN A 22 -7.96 -20.57 -4.68
CA GLN A 22 -6.69 -20.10 -4.10
C GLN A 22 -6.37 -18.65 -4.51
N VAL A 23 -6.69 -18.27 -5.75
CA VAL A 23 -6.56 -16.89 -6.23
C VAL A 23 -7.42 -15.94 -5.41
N THR A 24 -8.69 -16.30 -5.27
CA THR A 24 -9.68 -15.50 -4.57
C THR A 24 -9.28 -15.31 -3.11
N THR A 25 -8.88 -16.38 -2.43
CA THR A 25 -8.36 -16.29 -1.06
C THR A 25 -7.13 -15.39 -0.98
N GLY A 26 -6.17 -15.52 -1.90
CA GLY A 26 -4.98 -14.69 -1.93
C GLY A 26 -5.29 -13.19 -2.07
N ILE A 27 -6.18 -12.84 -2.99
CA ILE A 27 -6.62 -11.44 -3.20
C ILE A 27 -7.33 -10.90 -1.95
N ILE A 28 -8.25 -11.67 -1.35
CA ILE A 28 -8.95 -11.26 -0.14
C ILE A 28 -7.96 -11.05 1.02
N SER A 29 -7.03 -11.98 1.22
CA SER A 29 -6.01 -11.86 2.28
C SER A 29 -5.12 -10.64 2.09
N ALA A 30 -4.68 -10.37 0.86
CA ALA A 30 -3.90 -9.17 0.56
C ALA A 30 -4.72 -7.90 0.83
N TYR A 31 -5.99 -7.87 0.43
CA TYR A 31 -6.88 -6.74 0.71
C TYR A 31 -7.05 -6.52 2.22
N VAL A 32 -7.32 -7.57 3.00
CA VAL A 32 -7.44 -7.47 4.47
C VAL A 32 -6.15 -6.97 5.11
N LEU A 33 -4.98 -7.44 4.63
CA LEU A 33 -3.69 -6.99 5.11
C LEU A 33 -3.49 -5.50 4.87
N PHE A 34 -3.57 -5.05 3.63
CA PHE A 34 -3.22 -3.67 3.24
C PHE A 34 -4.31 -2.66 3.61
N ARG A 35 -5.58 -3.07 3.57
CA ARG A 35 -6.69 -2.16 3.90
C ARG A 35 -7.10 -2.19 5.36
N GLY A 36 -6.92 -3.31 6.03
CA GLY A 36 -7.32 -3.51 7.43
C GLY A 36 -6.13 -3.41 8.37
N LEU A 37 -5.21 -4.37 8.27
CA LEU A 37 -4.11 -4.50 9.22
C LEU A 37 -3.08 -3.36 9.11
N TRP A 38 -2.77 -2.90 7.89
CA TRP A 38 -1.75 -1.87 7.69
C TRP A 38 -2.10 -0.52 8.33
N PRO A 39 -3.32 0.03 8.15
CA PRO A 39 -3.72 1.23 8.87
C PRO A 39 -3.74 1.03 10.39
N VAL A 40 -4.12 -0.17 10.87
CA VAL A 40 -4.06 -0.49 12.30
C VAL A 40 -2.62 -0.42 12.82
N MET A 41 -1.64 -0.95 12.07
CA MET A 41 -0.23 -0.81 12.44
C MET A 41 0.24 0.65 12.43
N GLN A 42 -0.17 1.42 11.42
CA GLN A 42 0.17 2.84 11.30
C GLN A 42 -0.35 3.65 12.50
N TRP A 43 -1.63 3.47 12.86
CA TRP A 43 -2.24 4.11 14.02
C TRP A 43 -1.71 3.56 15.34
N GLY A 44 -1.52 2.24 15.43
CA GLY A 44 -0.95 1.55 16.59
C GLY A 44 0.44 2.06 16.94
N GLY A 45 1.26 2.40 15.94
CA GLY A 45 2.56 3.04 16.16
C GLY A 45 2.47 4.36 16.96
N LEU A 46 1.38 5.13 16.80
CA LEU A 46 1.20 6.36 17.58
C LEU A 46 0.89 6.05 19.04
N TYR A 47 0.15 4.98 19.34
CA TYR A 47 -0.10 4.54 20.71
C TYR A 47 1.18 4.06 21.41
N LEU A 48 2.16 3.53 20.65
CA LEU A 48 3.43 3.05 21.21
C LEU A 48 4.47 4.17 21.38
N THR A 49 4.42 5.20 20.54
CA THR A 49 5.47 6.22 20.47
C THR A 49 5.08 7.55 21.10
N ARG A 50 3.81 7.74 21.48
CA ARG A 50 3.30 9.00 22.05
C ARG A 50 2.67 8.81 23.42
N PRO A 51 2.69 9.88 24.25
CA PRO A 51 1.95 9.90 25.51
C PRO A 51 0.45 9.67 25.33
N ASP A 52 -0.18 9.12 26.36
CA ASP A 52 -1.62 8.90 26.41
C ASP A 52 -2.40 10.21 26.23
N GLY A 53 -3.35 10.21 25.30
CA GLY A 53 -4.16 11.39 24.95
C GLY A 53 -3.58 12.24 23.81
N GLU A 54 -2.34 12.01 23.38
CA GLU A 54 -1.69 12.80 22.31
C GLU A 54 -1.70 12.12 20.93
N GLN A 55 -2.34 10.96 20.79
CA GLN A 55 -2.33 10.18 19.54
C GLN A 55 -2.95 10.95 18.37
N GLY A 56 -3.97 11.77 18.63
CA GLY A 56 -4.64 12.59 17.61
C GLY A 56 -3.98 13.96 17.36
N VAL A 57 -3.01 14.35 18.19
CA VAL A 57 -2.44 15.70 18.15
C VAL A 57 -1.47 15.84 16.97
N ARG A 58 -1.65 16.88 16.17
CA ARG A 58 -0.77 17.19 15.04
C ARG A 58 0.35 18.17 15.45
N PRO A 59 1.50 18.14 14.76
CA PRO A 59 1.80 17.32 13.58
C PRO A 59 2.05 15.86 13.93
N TYR A 60 1.72 14.95 13.02
CA TYR A 60 2.14 13.55 13.14
C TYR A 60 3.65 13.42 12.88
N PRO A 61 4.31 12.44 13.50
CA PRO A 61 5.74 12.22 13.30
C PRO A 61 5.99 11.70 11.87
N GLU A 62 7.17 11.96 11.32
CA GLU A 62 7.45 11.63 9.91
C GLU A 62 7.32 10.11 9.62
N TRP A 63 7.75 9.26 10.56
CA TRP A 63 7.63 7.80 10.44
C TRP A 63 6.19 7.33 10.20
N TYR A 64 5.18 8.05 10.72
CA TYR A 64 3.77 7.71 10.54
C TYR A 64 3.37 7.82 9.08
N PHE A 65 3.89 8.81 8.37
CA PHE A 65 3.68 8.97 6.93
C PHE A 65 4.50 7.96 6.14
N TYR A 66 5.75 7.67 6.52
CA TYR A 66 6.54 6.63 5.85
C TYR A 66 5.82 5.29 5.89
N LEU A 67 5.37 4.86 7.07
CA LEU A 67 4.65 3.60 7.24
C LEU A 67 3.34 3.62 6.45
N GLY A 68 2.52 4.67 6.59
CA GLY A 68 1.24 4.76 5.89
C GLY A 68 1.37 4.81 4.36
N ARG A 69 2.37 5.51 3.83
CA ARG A 69 2.55 5.72 2.39
C ARG A 69 3.35 4.59 1.72
N PHE A 70 3.98 3.72 2.51
CA PHE A 70 4.62 2.51 2.01
C PHE A 70 3.61 1.42 1.65
N ASP A 71 2.38 1.49 2.18
CA ASP A 71 1.28 0.62 1.76
C ASP A 71 1.07 0.74 0.23
N PRO A 72 1.09 -0.39 -0.53
CA PRO A 72 1.01 -0.34 -1.98
C PRO A 72 -0.31 0.26 -2.48
N MET A 73 -1.40 0.13 -1.72
CA MET A 73 -2.69 0.70 -2.11
C MET A 73 -2.69 2.22 -1.90
N ASN A 74 -2.12 2.71 -0.80
CA ASN A 74 -1.96 4.14 -0.56
C ASN A 74 -0.99 4.79 -1.56
N ALA A 75 0.11 4.10 -1.89
CA ALA A 75 1.05 4.57 -2.90
C ALA A 75 0.39 4.68 -4.29
N TYR A 76 -0.41 3.68 -4.68
CA TYR A 76 -1.20 3.72 -5.90
C TYR A 76 -2.20 4.89 -5.89
N LEU A 77 -2.96 5.06 -4.81
CA LEU A 77 -3.92 6.15 -4.68
C LEU A 77 -3.25 7.52 -4.75
N LYS A 78 -2.06 7.68 -4.16
CA LYS A 78 -1.26 8.91 -4.29
C LYS A 78 -0.87 9.17 -5.74
N GLY A 79 -0.40 8.16 -6.47
CA GLY A 79 -0.07 8.29 -7.90
C GLY A 79 -1.28 8.70 -8.75
N VAL A 80 -2.43 8.06 -8.54
CA VAL A 80 -3.69 8.42 -9.21
C VAL A 80 -4.10 9.85 -8.86
N ASN A 81 -3.98 10.24 -7.59
CA ASN A 81 -4.35 11.58 -7.13
C ASN A 81 -3.49 12.69 -7.76
N VAL A 82 -2.18 12.45 -7.91
CA VAL A 82 -1.27 13.36 -8.61
C VAL A 82 -1.65 13.48 -10.08
N LEU A 83 -1.96 12.37 -10.75
CA LEU A 83 -2.25 12.35 -12.19
C LEU A 83 -3.61 12.97 -12.55
N PHE A 84 -4.61 12.86 -11.67
CA PHE A 84 -6.00 13.17 -12.01
C PHE A 84 -6.64 14.26 -11.15
N ASN A 85 -6.05 14.62 -10.00
CA ASN A 85 -6.66 15.56 -9.05
C ASN A 85 -5.69 16.67 -8.60
N ASP A 86 -4.63 16.94 -9.36
CA ASP A 86 -3.60 17.96 -9.03
C ASP A 86 -3.05 17.80 -7.60
N ASP A 87 -2.93 16.56 -7.14
CA ASP A 87 -2.50 16.20 -5.80
C ASP A 87 -3.33 16.81 -4.65
N GLY A 88 -4.63 17.00 -4.88
CA GLY A 88 -5.60 17.47 -3.88
C GLY A 88 -5.80 16.52 -2.70
N GLN A 89 -6.69 16.89 -1.76
CA GLN A 89 -6.98 16.03 -0.62
C GLN A 89 -7.67 14.73 -1.06
N PHE A 90 -7.17 13.59 -0.57
CA PHE A 90 -7.77 12.30 -0.86
C PHE A 90 -8.35 11.67 0.43
N PRO A 91 -9.61 11.21 0.44
CA PRO A 91 -10.30 10.79 1.66
C PRO A 91 -9.71 9.51 2.29
N LEU A 92 -9.06 8.68 1.46
CA LEU A 92 -8.47 7.42 1.91
C LEU A 92 -7.01 7.54 2.34
N LEU A 93 -6.39 8.72 2.17
CA LEU A 93 -5.02 8.99 2.58
C LEU A 93 -5.04 9.95 3.77
N THR A 94 -4.13 9.74 4.73
CA THR A 94 -3.89 10.77 5.73
C THR A 94 -3.27 11.98 5.03
N ASN A 95 -4.04 13.04 4.93
CA ASN A 95 -3.62 14.29 4.29
C ASN A 95 -2.63 15.03 5.22
N PRO A 96 -1.45 15.44 4.70
CA PRO A 96 -0.50 16.23 5.45
C PRO A 96 -1.05 17.63 5.72
N ARG A 97 -0.66 18.22 6.84
CA ARG A 97 -1.05 19.56 7.27
C ARG A 97 0.14 20.31 7.86
N GLY A 98 0.24 21.61 7.57
CA GLY A 98 1.28 22.48 8.10
C GLY A 98 2.68 21.93 7.82
N PRO A 99 3.50 21.64 8.85
CA PRO A 99 4.88 21.18 8.65
C PRO A 99 4.99 19.81 7.98
N GLU A 100 3.94 18.97 8.05
CA GLU A 100 3.93 17.61 7.48
C GLU A 100 3.99 17.61 5.93
N ILE A 101 3.66 18.75 5.30
CA ILE A 101 3.70 18.91 3.84
C ILE A 101 5.14 18.78 3.31
N ASN A 102 6.13 19.09 4.15
CA ASN A 102 7.54 19.04 3.79
C ASN A 102 8.16 17.64 3.97
N TYR A 103 7.41 16.65 4.45
CA TYR A 103 7.93 15.30 4.66
C TYR A 103 8.14 14.59 3.32
N PHE A 104 9.28 13.91 3.15
CA PHE A 104 9.54 13.19 1.89
C PHE A 104 8.52 12.06 1.65
N ALA A 105 8.06 11.41 2.72
CA ALA A 105 7.03 10.37 2.67
C ALA A 105 5.72 10.78 2.00
N VAL A 106 5.39 12.09 1.94
CA VAL A 106 4.13 12.56 1.36
C VAL A 106 4.22 12.93 -0.12
N THR A 107 5.43 12.93 -0.68
CA THR A 107 5.73 13.25 -2.07
C THR A 107 5.29 12.14 -3.04
N GLU A 108 5.16 12.50 -4.32
CA GLU A 108 4.93 11.54 -5.40
C GLU A 108 6.09 10.55 -5.57
N TRP A 109 7.33 11.01 -5.37
CA TRP A 109 8.54 10.20 -5.53
C TRP A 109 8.59 9.04 -4.54
N TYR A 110 8.18 9.27 -3.29
CA TYR A 110 8.08 8.20 -2.31
C TYR A 110 7.03 7.16 -2.70
N ALA A 111 5.89 7.60 -3.25
CA ALA A 111 4.85 6.69 -3.73
C ALA A 111 5.34 5.86 -4.93
N LEU A 112 6.04 6.47 -5.89
CA LEU A 112 6.64 5.77 -7.02
C LEU A 112 7.68 4.74 -6.56
N PHE A 113 8.53 5.12 -5.60
CA PHE A 113 9.50 4.20 -5.00
C PHE A 113 8.81 3.02 -4.31
N ALA A 114 7.79 3.27 -3.50
CA ALA A 114 7.05 2.22 -2.81
C ALA A 114 6.41 1.24 -3.81
N LEU A 115 5.78 1.76 -4.87
CA LEU A 115 5.21 0.93 -5.93
C LEU A 115 6.27 0.09 -6.66
N ALA A 116 7.40 0.70 -7.02
CA ALA A 116 8.50 -0.01 -7.67
C ALA A 116 9.07 -1.12 -6.78
N LEU A 117 9.18 -0.88 -5.48
CA LEU A 117 9.64 -1.88 -4.53
C LEU A 117 8.63 -3.03 -4.41
N TRP A 118 7.33 -2.74 -4.27
CA TRP A 118 6.31 -3.79 -4.19
C TRP A 118 6.17 -4.60 -5.49
N LEU A 119 6.41 -3.98 -6.64
CA LEU A 119 6.48 -4.66 -7.94
C LEU A 119 7.58 -5.73 -7.98
N VAL A 120 8.64 -5.56 -7.18
CA VAL A 120 9.71 -6.55 -7.04
C VAL A 120 9.43 -7.53 -5.90
N VAL A 121 9.00 -7.03 -4.75
CA VAL A 121 8.77 -7.83 -3.53
C VAL A 121 7.71 -8.90 -3.77
N VAL A 122 6.57 -8.57 -4.40
CA VAL A 122 5.48 -9.54 -4.58
C VAL A 122 5.89 -10.72 -5.47
N PRO A 123 6.47 -10.52 -6.67
CA PRO A 123 6.95 -11.65 -7.49
C PRO A 123 8.05 -12.46 -6.82
N VAL A 124 9.00 -11.81 -6.13
CA VAL A 124 10.09 -12.52 -5.43
C VAL A 124 9.53 -13.40 -4.31
N VAL A 125 8.64 -12.87 -3.48
CA VAL A 125 8.01 -13.66 -2.41
C VAL A 125 7.17 -14.79 -3.01
N GLY A 126 6.41 -14.52 -4.07
CA GLY A 126 5.64 -15.54 -4.79
C GLY A 126 6.53 -16.67 -5.31
N TYR A 127 7.63 -16.32 -5.98
CA TYR A 127 8.63 -17.27 -6.48
C TYR A 127 9.25 -18.10 -5.35
N LEU A 128 9.66 -17.48 -4.25
CA LEU A 128 10.26 -18.19 -3.11
C LEU A 128 9.28 -19.14 -2.43
N VAL A 129 8.00 -18.77 -2.33
CA VAL A 129 6.96 -19.66 -1.80
C VAL A 129 6.69 -20.82 -2.75
N PHE A 130 6.68 -20.58 -4.05
CA PHE A 130 6.50 -21.61 -5.07
C PHE A 130 7.65 -22.63 -5.05
N VAL A 131 8.90 -22.17 -5.10
CA VAL A 131 10.08 -23.05 -5.06
C VAL A 131 10.06 -23.96 -3.84
N LYS A 132 9.70 -23.45 -2.66
CA LYS A 132 9.61 -24.26 -1.43
C LYS A 132 8.56 -25.38 -1.51
N LYS A 133 7.50 -25.21 -2.30
CA LYS A 133 6.47 -26.24 -2.49
C LYS A 133 6.90 -27.33 -3.46
N ASP A 134 7.77 -27.03 -4.42
CA ASP A 134 8.30 -28.02 -5.36
C ASP A 134 9.37 -28.95 -4.76
N VAL A 135 10.00 -28.56 -3.65
CA VAL A 135 11.04 -29.38 -2.97
C VAL A 135 10.50 -30.28 -1.85
N LEU A 136 9.18 -30.28 -1.60
CA LEU A 136 8.49 -31.09 -0.59
C LEU A 136 7.59 -32.14 -1.26
#